data_AF-A0A0R0KCM6-F1
#
_entry.id   AF-A0A0R0KCM6-F1
#
_cell.length_a   1.000
_cell.length_b   1.000
_cell.length_c   1.000
_cell.angle_alpha   90.00
_cell.angle_beta   90.00
_cell.angle_gamma   90.00
#
_symmetry.space_group_name_H-M   'P 1'
#
loop_
_entity.id
_entity.type
_entity.pdbx_description
1 polymer ?
#
loop_
_entity_poly.entity_id
_entity_poly.type
_entity_poly.pdbx_seq_one_letter_code
_entity_poly.pdbx_strand_id
1 'polypeptide(L)'
;MVDHDLQQETQKDSYISTLCSLLNHYLPFFHSPVLSVSLFPSSRQNAHFPISHFPFLVQPMDSQPGLSLGLSVPLSSPAAPLCDTTSVLWRLFNKRHPIKEEEEEDEDYGETINFMDQSVKRKIEGHQQPCFPSKRVAVDSSVGWWNQPLGVADPEIFYIMGKEKQRQFKGIELIASENFVCRAVMEALGSHLSNKYSEGMPGAKYYTGNQYIDEIEFLCCQRALLAFDLHPNNWGVNVQPYSCTSANFAVYTGILHPGDRIMGLDSPSGGHLSHGYYTLGGKKVSAASIFFETLPYKVNPQSGYIDYDKLEEKALDFRPKILICGGSSYPREWDYARFRQVADKCGAVLMCDMAHISGLVAAKEVASPFDYCDIVTSTTHKSLRGPRGGIIFYRRGAKPRKQGFVHNHGDDSNYDFEEKINFALYPSLQGGPHNNHIAALAIALKQVATPEYKAYMQQVKRNAQALASALLRRNFRLVTDGTDNHLLLWDLTALGLIDRNYEKVCEACRITLNKCAIYGSISPGGVRIGTPAMTSRGCLEEDFETIADFLRRAAQITSIVQREHGKSCKDFLKGLQNNKDISELRNRVETFSSQFAMPGFDI
;
A
#
# COMPACT_ATOMS: atom_id res chain seq x y z
N MET A 1 -32.86 -7.06 -46.69
CA MET A 1 -32.81 -8.33 -47.44
C MET A 1 -31.38 -8.81 -47.36
N VAL A 2 -31.24 -10.05 -46.88
CA VAL A 2 -30.04 -10.72 -46.41
C VAL A 2 -28.91 -10.65 -47.43
N ASP A 3 -27.90 -9.82 -47.18
CA ASP A 3 -26.60 -9.89 -47.87
C ASP A 3 -25.47 -9.20 -47.08
N HIS A 4 -25.81 -8.35 -46.10
CA HIS A 4 -24.79 -7.70 -45.25
C HIS A 4 -24.22 -8.58 -44.12
N ASP A 5 -24.86 -9.70 -43.77
CA ASP A 5 -24.43 -10.54 -42.64
C ASP A 5 -23.45 -11.66 -43.04
N LEU A 6 -23.40 -12.09 -44.30
CA LEU A 6 -22.53 -13.19 -44.74
C LEU A 6 -21.06 -12.78 -44.97
N GLN A 7 -20.77 -11.49 -45.15
CA GLN A 7 -19.38 -11.02 -45.29
C GLN A 7 -18.62 -10.94 -43.97
N GLN A 8 -19.30 -10.86 -42.81
CA GLN A 8 -18.60 -10.84 -41.52
C GLN A 8 -18.16 -12.23 -41.04
N GLU A 9 -18.84 -13.29 -41.46
CA GLU A 9 -18.49 -14.66 -41.04
C GLU A 9 -17.26 -15.19 -41.79
N THR A 10 -17.14 -14.91 -43.09
CA THR A 10 -15.97 -15.34 -43.89
C THR A 10 -14.66 -14.68 -43.45
N GLN A 11 -14.71 -13.47 -42.87
CA GLN A 11 -13.51 -12.81 -42.34
C GLN A 11 -13.00 -13.44 -41.02
N LYS A 12 -13.89 -14.05 -40.22
CA LYS A 12 -13.49 -14.73 -38.96
C LYS A 12 -12.76 -16.04 -39.21
N ASP A 13 -13.20 -16.83 -40.20
CA ASP A 13 -12.59 -18.13 -40.48
C ASP A 13 -11.18 -18.01 -41.07
N SER A 14 -10.91 -16.98 -41.87
CA SER A 14 -9.56 -16.69 -42.37
C SER A 14 -8.58 -16.35 -41.22
N TYR A 15 -9.05 -15.69 -40.17
CA TYR A 15 -8.21 -15.32 -39.03
C TYR A 15 -7.86 -16.53 -38.15
N ILE A 16 -8.81 -17.44 -37.95
CA ILE A 16 -8.60 -18.67 -37.15
C ILE A 16 -7.65 -19.63 -37.88
N SER A 17 -7.81 -19.81 -39.20
CA SER A 17 -6.90 -20.61 -40.02
C SER A 17 -5.45 -20.12 -39.93
N THR A 18 -5.25 -18.80 -40.03
CA THR A 18 -3.91 -18.20 -39.96
C THR A 18 -3.30 -18.37 -38.56
N LEU A 19 -4.09 -18.21 -37.49
CA LEU A 19 -3.63 -18.42 -36.12
C LEU A 19 -3.26 -19.89 -35.82
N CYS A 20 -4.02 -20.85 -36.35
CA CYS A 20 -3.68 -22.27 -36.22
C CYS A 20 -2.39 -22.63 -36.98
N SER A 21 -2.16 -22.03 -38.16
CA SER A 21 -0.90 -22.25 -38.90
C SER A 21 0.32 -21.66 -38.18
N LEU A 22 0.16 -20.51 -37.50
CA LEU A 22 1.23 -19.89 -36.71
C LEU A 22 1.50 -20.67 -35.42
N LEU A 23 0.49 -21.23 -34.77
CA LEU A 23 0.67 -22.00 -33.54
C LEU A 23 1.34 -23.36 -33.79
N ASN A 24 1.09 -24.01 -34.94
CA ASN A 24 1.79 -25.25 -35.28
C ASN A 24 3.26 -25.06 -35.65
N HIS A 25 3.68 -23.84 -36.02
CA HIS A 25 5.10 -23.58 -36.32
C HIS A 25 5.98 -23.35 -35.08
N TYR A 26 5.41 -23.28 -33.88
CA TYR A 26 6.15 -23.01 -32.65
C TYR A 26 6.16 -24.15 -31.63
N LEU A 27 5.84 -25.38 -32.03
CA LEU A 27 5.96 -26.57 -31.19
C LEU A 27 6.96 -27.60 -31.76
N PRO A 28 8.27 -27.38 -31.62
CA PRO A 28 9.17 -28.49 -31.43
C PRO A 28 9.84 -28.41 -30.05
N PHE A 29 10.16 -29.59 -29.50
CA PHE A 29 10.96 -29.84 -28.29
C PHE A 29 10.23 -29.91 -26.94
N PHE A 30 9.28 -30.84 -26.83
CA PHE A 30 9.06 -31.58 -25.57
C PHE A 30 9.37 -33.07 -25.77
N HIS A 31 10.65 -33.41 -25.86
CA HIS A 31 11.12 -34.76 -25.60
C HIS A 31 12.21 -34.69 -24.52
N SER A 32 11.76 -34.89 -23.28
CA SER A 32 12.62 -35.14 -22.12
C SER A 32 13.15 -36.58 -22.19
N PRO A 33 14.47 -36.81 -22.23
CA PRO A 33 15.02 -38.11 -21.94
C PRO A 33 15.23 -38.23 -20.43
N VAL A 34 14.54 -39.20 -19.85
CA VAL A 34 14.69 -39.70 -18.49
C VAL A 34 16.15 -40.10 -18.27
N LEU A 35 16.91 -39.31 -17.52
CA LEU A 35 18.24 -39.67 -17.04
C LEU A 35 18.16 -40.00 -15.55
N SER A 36 18.30 -41.30 -15.28
CA SER A 36 18.39 -41.93 -13.97
C SER A 36 19.52 -41.37 -13.13
N VAL A 37 19.20 -40.86 -11.96
CA VAL A 37 20.16 -40.38 -10.95
C VAL A 37 20.71 -41.58 -10.18
N SER A 38 21.94 -41.99 -10.49
CA SER A 38 22.71 -42.92 -9.65
C SER A 38 23.55 -42.14 -8.63
N LEU A 39 23.25 -42.36 -7.36
CA LEU A 39 23.95 -41.83 -6.19
C LEU A 39 25.38 -42.38 -6.11
N PHE A 40 26.39 -41.51 -6.11
CA PHE A 40 27.74 -41.84 -5.63
C PHE A 40 28.23 -40.74 -4.67
N PRO A 41 28.95 -41.10 -3.58
CA PRO A 41 29.17 -40.21 -2.45
C PRO A 41 30.35 -39.27 -2.71
N SER A 42 30.12 -37.96 -2.58
CA SER A 42 31.15 -36.94 -2.74
C SER A 42 32.05 -36.88 -1.50
N SER A 43 33.26 -37.41 -1.63
CA SER A 43 34.39 -37.11 -0.75
C SER A 43 34.83 -35.64 -0.95
N ARG A 44 35.02 -34.94 0.16
CA ARG A 44 35.55 -33.57 0.22
C ARG A 44 37.00 -33.55 -0.25
N GLN A 45 37.31 -32.83 -1.32
CA GLN A 45 38.65 -32.28 -1.52
C GLN A 45 38.56 -30.84 -2.03
N ASN A 46 39.23 -29.98 -1.28
CA ASN A 46 39.43 -28.56 -1.55
C ASN A 46 40.23 -28.39 -2.84
N ALA A 47 39.68 -27.70 -3.84
CA ALA A 47 40.42 -27.21 -4.99
C ALA A 47 40.26 -25.69 -5.07
N HIS A 48 41.37 -24.99 -4.82
CA HIS A 48 41.53 -23.56 -5.03
C HIS A 48 41.34 -23.23 -6.52
N PHE A 49 40.33 -22.41 -6.85
CA PHE A 49 40.17 -21.85 -8.19
C PHE A 49 40.94 -20.53 -8.31
N PRO A 50 41.81 -20.37 -9.34
CA PRO A 50 42.55 -19.13 -9.55
C PRO A 50 41.69 -18.11 -10.30
N ILE A 51 41.78 -16.86 -9.84
CA ILE A 51 41.09 -15.69 -10.41
C ILE A 51 41.78 -15.32 -11.72
N SER A 52 41.13 -15.58 -12.86
CA SER A 52 41.57 -15.08 -14.16
C SER A 52 40.84 -13.77 -14.49
N HIS A 53 41.62 -12.69 -14.58
CA HIS A 53 41.18 -11.37 -15.03
C HIS A 53 40.84 -11.40 -16.53
N PHE A 54 39.56 -11.22 -16.87
CA PHE A 54 39.13 -10.89 -18.23
C PHE A 54 39.10 -9.36 -18.41
N PRO A 55 39.91 -8.78 -19.31
CA PRO A 55 39.83 -7.35 -19.61
C PRO A 55 38.66 -7.11 -20.56
N PHE A 56 37.67 -6.34 -20.11
CA PHE A 56 36.59 -5.82 -20.94
C PHE A 56 37.16 -4.77 -21.92
N LEU A 57 37.30 -5.17 -23.19
CA LEU A 57 37.61 -4.26 -24.29
C LEU A 57 36.30 -3.59 -24.74
N VAL A 58 36.09 -2.34 -24.32
CA VAL A 58 34.94 -1.52 -24.76
C VAL A 58 35.27 -0.96 -26.14
N GLN A 59 34.61 -1.47 -27.19
CA GLN A 59 34.65 -0.86 -28.51
C GLN A 59 33.70 0.37 -28.56
N PRO A 60 34.16 1.52 -29.09
CA PRO A 60 33.32 2.70 -29.22
C PRO A 60 32.34 2.56 -30.39
N MET A 61 31.06 2.77 -30.11
CA MET A 61 29.98 2.82 -31.09
C MET A 61 30.00 4.18 -31.81
N ASP A 62 30.09 4.15 -33.14
CA ASP A 62 30.00 5.32 -34.01
C ASP A 62 28.62 5.99 -33.93
N SER A 63 28.65 7.31 -33.75
CA SER A 63 27.51 8.20 -33.69
C SER A 63 26.83 8.35 -35.05
N GLN A 64 25.56 7.94 -35.17
CA GLN A 64 24.71 8.31 -36.31
C GLN A 64 23.96 9.63 -36.06
N PRO A 65 23.80 10.51 -37.07
CA PRO A 65 23.25 11.84 -36.90
C PRO A 65 21.71 11.83 -36.80
N GLY A 66 21.21 12.73 -35.94
CA GLY A 66 19.83 12.79 -35.49
C GLY A 66 18.81 13.25 -36.53
N LEU A 67 17.62 12.67 -36.41
CA LEU A 67 16.39 13.09 -37.07
C LEU A 67 15.69 14.13 -36.19
N SER A 68 15.67 15.39 -36.64
CA SER A 68 14.89 16.46 -36.03
C SER A 68 13.43 16.37 -36.47
N LEU A 69 12.53 16.03 -35.55
CA LEU A 69 11.08 16.12 -35.75
C LEU A 69 10.61 17.52 -35.34
N GLY A 70 10.41 18.39 -36.33
CA GLY A 70 9.84 19.72 -36.15
C GLY A 70 8.33 19.64 -35.91
N LEU A 71 7.89 19.97 -34.70
CA LEU A 71 6.48 20.22 -34.37
C LEU A 71 6.31 21.73 -34.16
N SER A 72 5.93 22.43 -35.21
CA SER A 72 5.53 23.83 -35.18
C SER A 72 4.07 23.94 -34.71
N VAL A 73 3.85 24.45 -33.49
CA VAL A 73 2.52 24.79 -32.98
C VAL A 73 2.30 26.31 -33.13
N PRO A 74 1.20 26.77 -33.74
CA PRO A 74 1.04 28.17 -34.09
C PRO A 74 0.69 29.04 -32.87
N LEU A 75 1.53 30.04 -32.63
CA LEU A 75 1.30 31.20 -31.77
C LEU A 75 0.23 32.11 -32.39
N SER A 76 -0.91 32.30 -31.74
CA SER A 76 -1.63 33.59 -31.74
C SER A 76 -2.82 33.59 -30.77
N SER A 77 -2.71 34.36 -29.69
CA SER A 77 -3.77 35.26 -29.19
C SER A 77 -3.23 36.06 -28.01
N PRO A 78 -3.66 37.33 -27.85
CA PRO A 78 -2.83 38.36 -27.25
C PRO A 78 -3.02 38.48 -25.73
N ALA A 79 -1.90 38.76 -25.07
CA ALA A 79 -1.77 38.96 -23.64
C ALA A 79 -2.60 40.17 -23.14
N ALA A 80 -3.46 39.92 -22.15
CA ALA A 80 -4.01 40.94 -21.27
C ALA A 80 -3.04 41.17 -20.09
N PRO A 81 -2.94 42.39 -19.53
CA PRO A 81 -1.81 42.77 -18.69
C PRO A 81 -1.93 42.17 -17.29
N LEU A 82 -0.87 41.47 -16.88
CA LEU A 82 -0.70 40.91 -15.54
C LEU A 82 -0.50 42.05 -14.52
N CYS A 83 -1.43 42.12 -13.57
CA CYS A 83 -1.36 43.00 -12.41
C CYS A 83 -0.22 42.55 -11.49
N ASP A 84 0.70 43.48 -11.25
CA ASP A 84 1.97 43.34 -10.54
C ASP A 84 1.76 43.07 -9.05
N THR A 85 1.66 41.80 -8.67
CA THR A 85 1.57 41.35 -7.26
C THR A 85 2.89 40.80 -6.72
N THR A 86 3.95 40.82 -7.53
CA THR A 86 5.29 40.35 -7.15
C THR A 86 5.98 41.23 -6.10
N SER A 87 5.57 42.49 -5.92
CA SER A 87 6.17 43.39 -4.93
C SER A 87 5.80 43.07 -3.47
N VAL A 88 4.70 42.35 -3.19
CA VAL A 88 4.22 42.18 -1.81
C VAL A 88 4.85 40.97 -1.12
N LEU A 89 5.12 39.89 -1.86
CA LEU A 89 5.72 38.67 -1.30
C LEU A 89 7.21 38.83 -0.96
N TRP A 90 7.95 39.66 -1.69
CA TRP A 90 9.39 39.86 -1.43
C TRP A 90 9.65 40.62 -0.11
N ARG A 91 8.77 41.53 0.30
CA ARG A 91 8.95 42.32 1.54
C ARG A 91 8.64 41.54 2.82
N LEU A 92 7.96 40.40 2.75
CA LEU A 92 7.65 39.60 3.95
C LEU A 92 8.80 38.68 4.37
N PHE A 93 9.70 38.29 3.45
CA PHE A 93 10.77 37.34 3.78
C PHE A 93 12.01 37.94 4.45
N ASN A 94 12.22 39.27 4.39
CA ASN A 94 13.46 39.89 4.85
C ASN A 94 13.40 40.63 6.21
N LYS A 95 12.35 40.44 7.01
CA LYS A 95 12.35 40.86 8.42
C LYS A 95 12.70 39.68 9.34
N ARG A 96 13.97 39.25 9.32
CA ARG A 96 14.52 38.40 10.39
C ARG A 96 15.11 39.30 11.47
N HIS A 97 14.45 39.34 12.63
CA HIS A 97 14.99 39.94 13.85
C HIS A 97 16.17 39.11 14.36
N PRO A 98 17.27 39.75 14.84
CA PRO A 98 18.44 39.04 15.35
C PRO A 98 18.09 38.38 16.70
N ILE A 99 18.20 37.06 16.72
CA ILE A 99 18.08 36.23 17.93
C ILE A 99 19.35 36.47 18.74
N LYS A 100 19.19 36.90 20.00
CA LYS A 100 20.29 37.06 20.95
C LYS A 100 20.80 35.67 21.32
N GLU A 101 22.11 35.48 21.15
CA GLU A 101 22.85 34.32 21.61
C GLU A 101 22.90 34.36 23.14
N GLU A 102 22.30 33.37 23.80
CA GLU A 102 22.46 33.14 25.23
C GLU A 102 23.76 32.34 25.41
N GLU A 103 24.69 32.93 26.17
CA GLU A 103 25.96 32.33 26.57
C GLU A 103 25.67 31.17 27.54
N GLU A 104 25.79 29.93 27.06
CA GLU A 104 25.84 28.75 27.93
C GLU A 104 27.21 28.70 28.61
N GLU A 105 27.22 28.87 29.93
CA GLU A 105 28.40 28.72 30.79
C GLU A 105 28.78 27.22 30.84
N ASP A 106 29.87 26.86 30.15
CA ASP A 106 30.50 25.55 30.22
C ASP A 106 31.10 25.32 31.63
N GLU A 107 30.37 24.60 32.50
CA GLU A 107 30.90 24.11 33.77
C GLU A 107 31.92 22.97 33.54
N ASP A 108 33.20 23.32 33.64
CA ASP A 108 34.38 22.47 33.55
C ASP A 108 34.43 21.43 34.68
N TYR A 109 33.95 20.21 34.42
CA TYR A 109 34.15 19.05 35.29
C TYR A 109 35.59 18.53 35.15
N GLY A 110 36.51 19.10 35.94
CA GLY A 110 37.88 18.64 36.07
C GLY A 110 37.98 17.27 36.76
N GLU A 111 37.92 16.17 35.99
CA GLU A 111 38.32 14.84 36.47
C GLU A 111 39.85 14.78 36.64
N THR A 112 40.28 14.80 37.89
CA THR A 112 41.69 14.71 38.27
C THR A 112 42.14 13.25 38.28
N ILE A 113 42.69 12.76 37.17
CA ILE A 113 43.31 11.43 37.10
C ILE A 113 44.74 11.52 37.65
N ASN A 114 44.92 11.06 38.89
CA ASN A 114 46.22 10.92 39.54
C ASN A 114 47.02 9.78 38.92
N PHE A 115 48.05 10.10 38.12
CA PHE A 115 49.09 9.15 37.77
C PHE A 115 50.48 9.75 38.04
N MET A 116 51.12 9.25 39.10
CA MET A 116 52.54 9.43 39.46
C MET A 116 53.12 10.86 39.33
N ASP A 117 52.80 11.69 40.33
CA ASP A 117 53.63 12.74 40.94
C ASP A 117 54.63 13.54 40.05
N GLN A 118 54.17 14.07 38.91
CA GLN A 118 54.90 15.11 38.18
C GLN A 118 53.96 16.20 37.65
N SER A 119 53.85 17.30 38.38
CA SER A 119 53.15 18.51 37.94
C SER A 119 54.02 19.30 36.95
N VAL A 120 53.70 19.24 35.66
CA VAL A 120 54.28 20.13 34.65
C VAL A 120 53.24 21.17 34.25
N LYS A 121 53.41 22.40 34.74
CA LYS A 121 52.59 23.57 34.38
C LYS A 121 52.84 23.95 32.91
N ARG A 122 51.95 23.54 31.99
CA ARG A 122 51.94 24.03 30.61
C ARG A 122 51.29 25.41 30.54
N LYS A 123 52.04 26.40 30.05
CA LYS A 123 51.52 27.71 29.64
C LYS A 123 50.54 27.51 28.47
N ILE A 124 49.34 28.05 28.62
CA ILE A 124 48.30 28.10 27.60
C ILE A 124 48.71 29.17 26.58
N GLU A 125 49.39 28.75 25.51
CA GLU A 125 49.56 29.59 24.32
C GLU A 125 48.32 29.39 23.43
N GLY A 126 47.61 30.51 23.20
CA GLY A 126 46.34 30.58 22.51
C GLY A 126 46.36 29.80 21.20
N HIS A 127 45.61 28.70 21.17
CA HIS A 127 45.41 27.90 19.98
C HIS A 127 44.54 28.69 18.99
N GLN A 128 45.19 29.39 18.06
CA GLN A 128 44.57 29.74 16.79
C GLN A 128 44.29 28.41 16.06
N GLN A 129 43.05 27.92 16.14
CA GLN A 129 42.63 26.79 15.33
C GLN A 129 42.89 27.13 13.85
N PRO A 130 43.68 26.33 13.12
CA PRO A 130 43.92 26.57 11.72
C PRO A 130 42.59 26.47 10.98
N CYS A 131 42.12 27.61 10.47
CA CYS A 131 40.96 27.69 9.58
C CYS A 131 41.37 27.01 8.25
N PHE A 132 41.21 25.69 8.18
CA PHE A 132 41.43 24.97 6.93
C PHE A 132 40.44 25.53 5.90
N PRO A 133 40.90 26.11 4.78
CA PRO A 133 40.00 26.57 3.74
C PRO A 133 39.19 25.36 3.29
N SER A 134 37.88 25.42 3.54
CA SER A 134 36.99 24.31 3.26
C SER A 134 37.10 23.99 1.78
N LYS A 135 37.56 22.79 1.43
CA LYS A 135 37.54 22.29 0.04
C LYS A 135 36.13 22.37 -0.58
N ARG A 136 35.07 22.56 0.23
CA ARG A 136 33.71 22.85 -0.23
C ARG A 136 33.62 24.13 -1.06
N VAL A 137 34.51 25.11 -0.85
CA VAL A 137 34.58 26.35 -1.65
C VAL A 137 35.00 26.08 -3.10
N ALA A 138 35.63 24.94 -3.41
CA ALA A 138 35.88 24.58 -4.82
C ALA A 138 34.58 24.23 -5.59
N VAL A 139 33.44 24.12 -4.89
CA VAL A 139 32.10 24.05 -5.47
C VAL A 139 31.39 25.41 -5.38
N ASP A 140 32.14 26.51 -5.32
CA ASP A 140 31.62 27.88 -5.32
C ASP A 140 31.35 28.35 -6.76
N SER A 141 30.07 28.41 -7.12
CA SER A 141 29.34 29.69 -7.21
C SER A 141 28.02 29.50 -7.98
N SER A 142 26.90 29.76 -7.30
CA SER A 142 25.51 29.48 -7.70
C SER A 142 25.13 28.00 -7.64
N VAL A 143 24.12 27.69 -6.81
CA VAL A 143 23.61 26.35 -6.49
C VAL A 143 23.53 25.44 -7.73
N GLY A 144 24.51 24.54 -7.88
CA GLY A 144 24.50 23.55 -8.94
C GLY A 144 23.20 22.73 -8.91
N TRP A 145 22.81 22.18 -10.07
CA TRP A 145 21.52 21.50 -10.25
C TRP A 145 21.20 20.43 -9.20
N TRP A 146 22.23 19.82 -8.57
CA TRP A 146 22.10 18.80 -7.52
C TRP A 146 21.62 19.33 -6.15
N ASN A 147 21.64 20.63 -5.90
CA ASN A 147 21.26 21.22 -4.60
C ASN A 147 20.15 22.28 -4.71
N GLN A 148 19.43 22.29 -5.83
CA GLN A 148 18.32 23.22 -6.04
C GLN A 148 17.06 22.71 -5.32
N PRO A 149 16.26 23.60 -4.71
CA PRO A 149 14.95 23.23 -4.22
C PRO A 149 14.04 22.87 -5.41
N LEU A 150 13.07 21.98 -5.19
CA LEU A 150 12.19 21.45 -6.24
C LEU A 150 11.54 22.56 -7.09
N GLY A 151 11.08 23.65 -6.47
CA GLY A 151 10.46 24.76 -7.21
C GLY A 151 11.37 25.53 -8.15
N VAL A 152 12.70 25.37 -8.03
CA VAL A 152 13.70 25.93 -8.94
C VAL A 152 14.16 24.89 -9.96
N ALA A 153 14.42 23.66 -9.50
CA ALA A 153 14.89 22.56 -10.35
C ALA A 153 13.82 22.14 -11.37
N ASP A 154 12.55 22.10 -10.96
CA ASP A 154 11.42 21.69 -11.79
C ASP A 154 10.13 22.42 -11.35
N PRO A 155 9.92 23.66 -11.83
CA PRO A 155 8.72 24.44 -11.52
C PRO A 155 7.42 23.77 -11.97
N GLU A 156 7.46 22.95 -13.03
CA GLU A 156 6.28 22.29 -13.59
C GLU A 156 5.76 21.21 -12.64
N ILE A 157 6.65 20.32 -12.19
CA ILE A 157 6.33 19.30 -11.19
C ILE A 157 5.92 19.94 -9.87
N PHE A 158 6.62 20.98 -9.43
CA PHE A 158 6.24 21.73 -8.23
C PHE A 158 4.81 22.26 -8.32
N TYR A 159 4.43 22.85 -9.45
CA TYR A 159 3.08 23.36 -9.68
C TYR A 159 2.02 22.24 -9.71
N ILE A 160 2.30 21.11 -10.37
CA ILE A 160 1.38 19.96 -10.42
C ILE A 160 1.17 19.38 -9.01
N MET A 161 2.23 19.23 -8.21
CA MET A 161 2.12 18.81 -6.82
C MET A 161 1.28 19.78 -5.99
N GLY A 162 1.42 21.09 -6.23
CA GLY A 162 0.58 22.12 -5.62
C GLY A 162 -0.91 21.94 -5.95
N LYS A 163 -1.25 21.64 -7.21
CA LYS A 163 -2.63 21.35 -7.61
C LYS A 163 -3.21 20.11 -6.93
N GLU A 164 -2.43 19.05 -6.78
CA GLU A 164 -2.88 17.83 -6.07
C GLU A 164 -3.10 18.09 -4.58
N LYS A 165 -2.20 18.84 -3.92
CA LYS A 165 -2.42 19.28 -2.52
C LYS A 165 -3.72 20.05 -2.37
N GLN A 166 -4.01 20.97 -3.30
CA GLN A 166 -5.27 21.71 -3.29
C GLN A 166 -6.49 20.83 -3.55
N ARG A 167 -6.39 19.79 -4.41
CA ARG A 167 -7.48 18.81 -4.60
C ARG A 167 -7.79 18.07 -3.30
N GLN A 168 -6.77 17.58 -2.61
CA GLN A 168 -6.93 16.87 -1.33
C GLN A 168 -7.53 17.77 -0.25
N PHE A 169 -7.07 19.02 -0.15
CA PHE A 169 -7.60 19.98 0.81
C PHE A 169 -9.08 20.32 0.57
N LYS A 170 -9.45 20.57 -0.68
CA LYS A 170 -10.82 21.00 -1.04
C LYS A 170 -11.81 19.84 -1.21
N GLY A 171 -11.34 18.59 -1.25
CA GLY A 171 -12.17 17.42 -1.50
C GLY A 171 -12.52 16.64 -0.24
N ILE A 172 -13.57 15.81 -0.36
CA ILE A 172 -13.91 14.76 0.61
C ILE A 172 -13.30 13.45 0.09
N GLU A 173 -12.39 12.86 0.86
CA GLU A 173 -11.73 11.60 0.52
C GLU A 173 -12.40 10.42 1.23
N LEU A 174 -13.10 9.58 0.46
CA LEU A 174 -13.88 8.43 0.93
C LEU A 174 -13.38 7.10 0.32
N ILE A 175 -12.24 7.06 -0.36
CA ILE A 175 -11.64 5.79 -0.78
C ILE A 175 -11.15 5.04 0.46
N ALA A 176 -11.73 3.87 0.74
CA ALA A 176 -11.44 3.09 1.95
C ALA A 176 -10.00 2.58 2.10
N SER A 177 -9.19 2.67 1.04
CA SER A 177 -7.76 2.33 1.05
C SER A 177 -6.83 3.55 1.16
N GLU A 178 -7.37 4.76 1.30
CA GLU A 178 -6.58 5.98 1.36
C GLU A 178 -6.67 6.64 2.74
N ASN A 179 -5.56 7.28 3.12
CA ASN A 179 -5.45 8.02 4.37
C ASN A 179 -4.29 9.01 4.31
N PHE A 180 -4.27 9.97 5.23
CA PHE A 180 -3.26 11.00 5.29
C PHE A 180 -2.18 10.67 6.33
N VAL A 181 -0.93 10.67 5.88
CA VAL A 181 0.25 10.51 6.75
C VAL A 181 0.54 11.81 7.52
N CYS A 182 1.29 11.72 8.61
CA CYS A 182 1.76 12.91 9.31
C CYS A 182 2.99 13.53 8.62
N ARG A 183 3.32 14.78 8.99
CA ARG A 183 4.49 15.50 8.45
C ARG A 183 5.80 14.73 8.61
N ALA A 184 6.04 14.16 9.79
CA ALA A 184 7.26 13.40 10.07
C ALA A 184 7.42 12.16 9.16
N VAL A 185 6.32 11.50 8.79
CA VAL A 185 6.34 10.39 7.81
C VAL A 185 6.75 10.90 6.42
N MET A 186 6.24 12.05 5.98
CA MET A 186 6.63 12.66 4.70
C MET A 186 8.10 13.09 4.69
N GLU A 187 8.59 13.69 5.78
CA GLU A 187 9.99 14.09 5.92
C GLU A 187 10.92 12.88 5.87
N ALA A 188 10.58 11.78 6.55
CA ALA A 188 11.34 10.54 6.49
C ALA A 188 11.36 9.94 5.07
N LEU A 189 10.22 9.95 4.35
CA LEU A 189 10.12 9.47 2.97
C LEU A 189 11.02 10.25 2.00
N GLY A 190 11.12 11.57 2.18
CA GLY A 190 11.96 12.45 1.36
C GLY A 190 13.41 12.59 1.83
N SER A 191 13.83 11.80 2.82
CA SER A 191 15.13 11.98 3.49
C SER A 191 16.32 11.35 2.73
N HIS A 192 17.52 11.68 3.22
CA HIS A 192 18.82 11.16 2.76
C HIS A 192 18.98 9.64 2.91
N LEU A 193 18.08 8.96 3.64
CA LEU A 193 18.09 7.50 3.75
C LEU A 193 17.87 6.80 2.39
N SER A 194 17.32 7.52 1.40
CA SER A 194 17.21 7.08 0.01
C SER A 194 18.56 6.79 -0.65
N ASN A 195 19.65 7.35 -0.12
CA ASN A 195 20.99 7.22 -0.70
C ASN A 195 21.67 5.89 -0.35
N LYS A 196 21.15 5.16 0.64
CA LYS A 196 21.80 3.95 1.17
C LYS A 196 21.13 2.69 0.65
N TYR A 197 21.93 1.79 0.08
CA TYR A 197 21.52 0.44 -0.31
C TYR A 197 21.92 -0.59 0.77
N SER A 198 21.00 -1.48 1.15
CA SER A 198 21.06 -2.25 2.42
C SER A 198 20.43 -3.66 2.35
N GLU A 199 20.92 -4.51 1.46
CA GLU A 199 20.45 -5.91 1.28
C GLU A 199 20.69 -6.80 2.51
N GLY A 200 19.67 -7.58 2.91
CA GLY A 200 19.72 -8.51 4.04
C GLY A 200 19.01 -8.03 5.31
N MET A 201 18.94 -8.91 6.31
CA MET A 201 18.37 -8.61 7.63
C MET A 201 19.35 -7.79 8.48
N PRO A 202 18.87 -7.01 9.47
CA PRO A 202 19.74 -6.26 10.38
C PRO A 202 20.82 -7.13 11.04
N GLY A 203 22.07 -6.65 11.08
CA GLY A 203 23.24 -7.38 11.58
C GLY A 203 23.82 -8.43 10.60
N ALA A 204 23.14 -8.71 9.49
CA ALA A 204 23.54 -9.69 8.48
C ALA A 204 23.41 -9.12 7.05
N LYS A 205 23.62 -7.81 6.89
CA LYS A 205 23.53 -7.15 5.59
C LYS A 205 24.76 -7.41 4.71
N TYR A 206 24.53 -7.53 3.41
CA TYR A 206 25.58 -7.83 2.43
C TYR A 206 26.59 -6.69 2.27
N TYR A 207 26.10 -5.45 2.17
CA TYR A 207 26.95 -4.26 2.08
C TYR A 207 27.40 -3.76 3.46
N THR A 208 28.52 -3.04 3.49
CA THR A 208 29.03 -2.38 4.71
C THR A 208 28.35 -1.02 4.97
N GLY A 209 28.63 -0.39 6.12
CA GLY A 209 28.12 0.95 6.44
C GLY A 209 26.63 0.97 6.79
N ASN A 210 26.11 -0.09 7.42
CA ASN A 210 24.70 -0.25 7.76
C ASN A 210 24.38 -0.05 9.24
N GLN A 211 25.34 0.35 10.09
CA GLN A 211 25.14 0.49 11.54
C GLN A 211 23.82 1.21 11.89
N TYR A 212 23.62 2.43 11.39
CA TYR A 212 22.41 3.21 11.67
C TYR A 212 21.17 2.73 10.89
N ILE A 213 21.37 2.04 9.76
CA ILE A 213 20.27 1.42 9.03
C ILE A 213 19.69 0.25 9.83
N ASP A 214 20.56 -0.56 10.40
CA ASP A 214 20.20 -1.68 11.26
C ASP A 214 19.49 -1.16 12.52
N GLU A 215 19.98 -0.09 13.16
CA GLU A 215 19.29 0.54 14.29
C GLU A 215 17.87 1.01 13.94
N ILE A 216 17.68 1.66 12.78
CA ILE A 216 16.37 2.09 12.30
C ILE A 216 15.44 0.89 12.08
N GLU A 217 15.94 -0.16 11.43
CA GLU A 217 15.15 -1.34 11.11
C GLU A 217 14.81 -2.16 12.36
N PHE A 218 15.75 -2.36 13.28
CA PHE A 218 15.49 -2.99 14.59
C PHE A 218 14.43 -2.23 15.37
N LEU A 219 14.53 -0.90 15.43
CA LEU A 219 13.54 -0.07 16.10
C LEU A 219 12.16 -0.16 15.43
N CYS A 220 12.12 -0.24 14.09
CA CYS A 220 10.88 -0.45 13.36
C CYS A 220 10.22 -1.79 13.73
N CYS A 221 10.99 -2.88 13.75
CA CYS A 221 10.50 -4.20 14.15
C CYS A 221 9.99 -4.22 15.60
N GLN A 222 10.73 -3.61 16.54
CA GLN A 222 10.31 -3.51 17.93
C GLN A 222 8.98 -2.76 18.07
N ARG A 223 8.85 -1.62 17.39
CA ARG A 223 7.62 -0.82 17.40
C ARG A 223 6.46 -1.55 16.74
N ALA A 224 6.70 -2.35 15.71
CA ALA A 224 5.66 -3.16 15.09
C ALA A 224 5.10 -4.20 16.07
N LEU A 225 5.98 -4.95 16.75
CA LEU A 225 5.54 -5.92 17.75
C LEU A 225 4.79 -5.23 18.90
N LEU A 226 5.29 -4.11 19.40
CA LEU A 226 4.64 -3.33 20.46
C LEU A 226 3.26 -2.80 20.04
N ALA A 227 3.13 -2.25 18.84
CA ALA A 227 1.88 -1.67 18.33
C ALA A 227 0.73 -2.69 18.24
N PHE A 228 1.05 -3.98 18.08
CA PHE A 228 0.08 -5.08 18.02
C PHE A 228 0.08 -5.96 19.27
N ASP A 229 0.74 -5.53 20.35
CA ASP A 229 0.83 -6.26 21.63
C ASP A 229 1.38 -7.69 21.49
N LEU A 230 2.45 -7.84 20.69
CA LEU A 230 3.05 -9.13 20.37
C LEU A 230 4.37 -9.32 21.10
N HIS A 231 4.50 -10.48 21.76
CA HIS A 231 5.75 -10.84 22.42
C HIS A 231 6.80 -11.36 21.41
N PRO A 232 8.05 -10.86 21.42
CA PRO A 232 9.08 -11.20 20.43
C PRO A 232 9.49 -12.68 20.40
N ASN A 233 9.28 -13.41 21.50
CA ASN A 233 9.51 -14.86 21.56
C ASN A 233 8.47 -15.67 20.79
N ASN A 234 7.25 -15.13 20.64
CA ASN A 234 6.12 -15.81 20.01
C ASN A 234 5.87 -15.30 18.58
N TRP A 235 6.38 -14.11 18.26
CA TRP A 235 6.17 -13.45 16.99
C TRP A 235 7.46 -12.78 16.49
N GLY A 236 7.78 -13.03 15.23
CA GLY A 236 8.72 -12.22 14.47
C GLY A 236 7.98 -11.30 13.49
N VAL A 237 8.71 -10.32 12.97
CA VAL A 237 8.18 -9.35 12.02
C VAL A 237 9.24 -9.00 10.98
N ASN A 238 8.81 -8.90 9.72
CA ASN A 238 9.58 -8.38 8.62
C ASN A 238 8.91 -7.10 8.06
N VAL A 239 9.67 -6.01 8.04
CA VAL A 239 9.21 -4.65 7.68
C VAL A 239 9.73 -4.18 6.30
N GLN A 240 10.39 -5.06 5.56
CA GLN A 240 11.00 -4.77 4.26
C GLN A 240 10.09 -4.89 3.01
N PRO A 241 8.92 -5.57 3.00
CA PRO A 241 8.14 -5.70 1.78
C PRO A 241 7.69 -4.36 1.19
N TYR A 242 7.81 -4.20 -0.13
CA TYR A 242 7.40 -2.96 -0.81
C TYR A 242 5.88 -2.73 -0.85
N SER A 243 5.09 -3.78 -0.61
CA SER A 243 3.63 -3.72 -0.54
C SER A 243 3.07 -4.93 0.20
N CYS A 244 1.79 -4.90 0.58
CA CYS A 244 1.12 -6.11 1.07
C CYS A 244 1.02 -7.21 0.01
N THR A 245 0.98 -6.85 -1.29
CA THR A 245 0.95 -7.86 -2.37
C THR A 245 2.26 -8.61 -2.46
N SER A 246 3.40 -7.91 -2.35
CA SER A 246 4.71 -8.57 -2.29
C SER A 246 4.93 -9.29 -0.97
N ALA A 247 4.40 -8.78 0.14
CA ALA A 247 4.38 -9.48 1.42
C ALA A 247 3.64 -10.82 1.33
N ASN A 248 2.43 -10.82 0.76
CA ASN A 248 1.64 -12.02 0.53
C ASN A 248 2.38 -13.02 -0.35
N PHE A 249 3.00 -12.54 -1.43
CA PHE A 249 3.74 -13.41 -2.34
C PHE A 249 4.99 -14.00 -1.69
N ALA A 250 5.72 -13.24 -0.86
CA ALA A 250 6.84 -13.75 -0.08
C ALA A 250 6.42 -14.84 0.91
N VAL A 251 5.26 -14.69 1.56
CA VAL A 251 4.69 -15.76 2.39
C VAL A 251 4.44 -17.01 1.54
N TYR A 252 3.75 -16.87 0.40
CA TYR A 252 3.45 -18.02 -0.46
C TYR A 252 4.72 -18.71 -0.95
N THR A 253 5.69 -17.97 -1.47
CA THR A 253 6.97 -18.52 -1.95
C THR A 253 7.77 -19.17 -0.82
N GLY A 254 7.69 -18.67 0.42
CA GLY A 254 8.40 -19.25 1.55
C GLY A 254 7.82 -20.58 2.04
N ILE A 255 6.51 -20.77 1.93
CA ILE A 255 5.83 -21.94 2.54
C ILE A 255 5.18 -22.90 1.54
N LEU A 256 5.08 -22.52 0.27
CA LEU A 256 4.45 -23.32 -0.79
C LEU A 256 5.43 -23.61 -1.92
N HIS A 257 5.22 -24.76 -2.55
CA HIS A 257 5.79 -25.09 -3.85
C HIS A 257 4.80 -24.72 -4.97
N PRO A 258 5.26 -24.46 -6.20
CA PRO A 258 4.37 -24.29 -7.34
C PRO A 258 3.36 -25.43 -7.47
N GLY A 259 2.11 -25.11 -7.76
CA GLY A 259 0.99 -26.06 -7.82
C GLY A 259 0.33 -26.37 -6.48
N ASP A 260 0.91 -25.97 -5.35
CA ASP A 260 0.23 -26.08 -4.06
C ASP A 260 -1.07 -25.25 -4.01
N ARG A 261 -1.92 -25.54 -3.02
CA ARG A 261 -3.29 -25.02 -2.95
C ARG A 261 -3.44 -23.85 -1.98
N ILE A 262 -4.07 -22.76 -2.46
CA ILE A 262 -4.41 -21.56 -1.69
C ILE A 262 -5.92 -21.33 -1.74
N MET A 263 -6.52 -20.98 -0.61
CA MET A 263 -7.94 -20.64 -0.52
C MET A 263 -8.13 -19.29 0.16
N GLY A 264 -8.78 -18.35 -0.52
CA GLY A 264 -9.05 -16.99 -0.05
C GLY A 264 -10.43 -16.49 -0.48
N LEU A 265 -10.83 -15.30 -0.01
CA LEU A 265 -12.10 -14.68 -0.42
C LEU A 265 -12.02 -14.25 -1.89
N ASP A 266 -13.06 -14.50 -2.70
CA ASP A 266 -13.05 -13.98 -4.08
C ASP A 266 -13.23 -12.46 -4.14
N SER A 267 -12.72 -11.84 -5.20
CA SER A 267 -12.78 -10.39 -5.36
C SER A 267 -14.21 -9.82 -5.43
N PRO A 268 -15.19 -10.47 -6.10
CA PRO A 268 -16.59 -10.04 -6.04
C PRO A 268 -17.21 -10.06 -4.63
N SER A 269 -16.78 -10.97 -3.76
CA SER A 269 -17.18 -11.00 -2.34
C SER A 269 -16.32 -10.08 -1.46
N GLY A 270 -15.36 -9.35 -2.04
CA GLY A 270 -14.53 -8.37 -1.36
C GLY A 270 -13.11 -8.83 -1.01
N GLY A 271 -12.64 -9.97 -1.51
CA GLY A 271 -11.26 -10.42 -1.36
C GLY A 271 -10.25 -9.62 -2.18
N HIS A 272 -8.98 -9.63 -1.76
CA HIS A 272 -7.93 -8.93 -2.50
C HIS A 272 -7.45 -9.77 -3.69
N LEU A 273 -6.97 -9.12 -4.77
CA LEU A 273 -6.51 -9.82 -5.97
C LEU A 273 -5.40 -10.85 -5.67
N SER A 274 -4.51 -10.53 -4.72
CA SER A 274 -3.40 -11.42 -4.33
C SER A 274 -3.86 -12.73 -3.68
N HIS A 275 -5.14 -12.86 -3.30
CA HIS A 275 -5.67 -14.07 -2.65
C HIS A 275 -6.01 -15.19 -3.66
N GLY A 276 -5.53 -15.07 -4.90
CA GLY A 276 -5.74 -16.06 -5.95
C GLY A 276 -6.78 -15.66 -6.99
N TYR A 277 -6.92 -14.37 -7.30
CA TYR A 277 -7.91 -13.93 -8.30
C TYR A 277 -7.60 -14.44 -9.72
N TYR A 278 -8.64 -15.00 -10.34
CA TYR A 278 -8.74 -15.35 -11.76
C TYR A 278 -10.12 -14.91 -12.29
N THR A 279 -10.20 -14.67 -13.60
CA THR A 279 -11.46 -14.25 -14.25
C THR A 279 -12.44 -15.42 -14.43
N LEU A 280 -13.73 -15.15 -14.66
CA LEU A 280 -14.73 -16.21 -14.92
C LEU A 280 -14.38 -17.14 -16.08
N GLY A 281 -13.62 -16.64 -17.08
CA GLY A 281 -13.12 -17.46 -18.19
C GLY A 281 -11.88 -18.31 -17.87
N GLY A 282 -11.48 -18.41 -16.60
CA GLY A 282 -10.32 -19.18 -16.16
C GLY A 282 -8.96 -18.49 -16.34
N LYS A 283 -8.92 -17.26 -16.90
CA LYS A 283 -7.66 -16.51 -17.02
C LYS A 283 -7.12 -16.16 -15.63
N LYS A 284 -5.97 -16.71 -15.30
CA LYS A 284 -5.17 -16.40 -14.10
C LYS A 284 -4.62 -14.97 -14.19
N VAL A 285 -4.75 -14.18 -13.13
CA VAL A 285 -4.39 -12.74 -13.11
C VAL A 285 -3.36 -12.45 -12.03
N SER A 286 -3.61 -12.91 -10.80
CA SER A 286 -2.68 -12.72 -9.69
C SER A 286 -1.51 -13.70 -9.75
N ALA A 287 -0.35 -13.31 -9.22
CA ALA A 287 0.79 -14.22 -9.07
C ALA A 287 0.37 -15.50 -8.31
N ALA A 288 -0.46 -15.36 -7.27
CA ALA A 288 -1.02 -16.50 -6.56
C ALA A 288 -1.77 -17.47 -7.49
N SER A 289 -2.67 -16.97 -8.34
CA SER A 289 -3.39 -17.81 -9.31
C SER A 289 -2.48 -18.39 -10.41
N ILE A 290 -1.38 -17.71 -10.75
CA ILE A 290 -0.43 -18.17 -11.78
C ILE A 290 0.36 -19.38 -11.29
N PHE A 291 0.99 -19.25 -10.11
CA PHE A 291 1.92 -20.26 -9.59
C PHE A 291 1.27 -21.34 -8.73
N PHE A 292 0.09 -21.09 -8.15
CA PHE A 292 -0.58 -21.99 -7.23
C PHE A 292 -1.98 -22.35 -7.74
N GLU A 293 -2.53 -23.45 -7.24
CA GLU A 293 -3.93 -23.80 -7.41
C GLU A 293 -4.79 -22.99 -6.43
N THR A 294 -5.88 -22.39 -6.91
CA THR A 294 -6.69 -21.49 -6.10
C THR A 294 -8.16 -21.85 -6.17
N LEU A 295 -8.81 -22.02 -5.02
CA LEU A 295 -10.27 -22.16 -4.91
C LEU A 295 -10.80 -21.12 -3.91
N PRO A 296 -11.65 -20.17 -4.33
CA PRO A 296 -12.11 -19.15 -3.42
C PRO A 296 -13.36 -19.57 -2.61
N TYR A 297 -13.46 -19.06 -1.39
CA TYR A 297 -14.73 -18.97 -0.66
C TYR A 297 -15.42 -17.61 -0.90
N LYS A 298 -16.69 -17.50 -0.52
CA LYS A 298 -17.57 -16.40 -0.93
C LYS A 298 -18.50 -15.95 0.19
N VAL A 299 -19.08 -14.77 0.02
CA VAL A 299 -20.23 -14.33 0.85
C VAL A 299 -21.53 -14.96 0.37
N ASN A 300 -22.51 -15.03 1.26
CA ASN A 300 -23.88 -15.34 0.92
C ASN A 300 -24.49 -14.16 0.13
N PRO A 301 -25.11 -14.39 -1.04
CA PRO A 301 -25.62 -13.31 -1.89
C PRO A 301 -26.87 -12.61 -1.34
N GLN A 302 -27.58 -13.22 -0.40
CA GLN A 302 -28.75 -12.61 0.25
C GLN A 302 -28.35 -11.74 1.44
N SER A 303 -27.44 -12.23 2.29
CA SER A 303 -27.08 -11.55 3.56
C SER A 303 -25.80 -10.70 3.47
N GLY A 304 -24.92 -10.97 2.50
CA GLY A 304 -23.62 -10.31 2.36
C GLY A 304 -22.54 -10.77 3.35
N TYR A 305 -22.84 -11.72 4.25
CA TYR A 305 -21.88 -12.29 5.20
C TYR A 305 -21.12 -13.47 4.60
N ILE A 306 -19.92 -13.76 5.09
CA ILE A 306 -19.18 -14.97 4.69
C ILE A 306 -20.02 -16.22 5.00
N ASP A 307 -20.15 -17.11 4.01
CA ASP A 307 -20.85 -18.38 4.16
C ASP A 307 -19.87 -19.41 4.75
N TYR A 308 -19.75 -19.43 6.07
CA TYR A 308 -18.74 -20.24 6.79
C TYR A 308 -18.94 -21.75 6.64
N ASP A 309 -20.18 -22.20 6.45
CA ASP A 309 -20.47 -23.62 6.28
C ASP A 309 -20.00 -24.09 4.89
N LYS A 310 -20.28 -23.32 3.83
CA LYS A 310 -19.73 -23.60 2.50
C LYS A 310 -18.22 -23.41 2.43
N LEU A 311 -17.66 -22.48 3.20
CA LEU A 311 -16.21 -22.31 3.32
C LEU A 311 -15.61 -23.61 3.86
N GLU A 312 -16.15 -24.15 4.96
CA GLU A 312 -15.69 -25.39 5.55
C GLU A 312 -15.82 -26.58 4.58
N GLU A 313 -17.01 -26.79 4.00
CA GLU A 313 -17.27 -27.86 3.03
C GLU A 313 -16.22 -27.85 1.90
N LYS A 314 -16.04 -26.70 1.25
CA LYS A 314 -15.08 -26.55 0.14
C LYS A 314 -13.63 -26.68 0.58
N ALA A 315 -13.28 -26.21 1.77
CA ALA A 315 -11.92 -26.35 2.27
C ALA A 315 -11.58 -27.81 2.55
N LEU A 316 -12.53 -28.60 3.05
CA LEU A 316 -12.34 -30.04 3.29
C LEU A 316 -12.20 -30.83 1.99
N ASP A 317 -12.89 -30.44 0.92
CA ASP A 317 -12.72 -31.07 -0.39
C ASP A 317 -11.42 -30.65 -1.08
N PHE A 318 -11.11 -29.35 -1.04
CA PHE A 318 -9.96 -28.78 -1.74
C PHE A 318 -8.63 -28.99 -1.01
N ARG A 319 -8.64 -29.08 0.33
CA ARG A 319 -7.46 -29.21 1.20
C ARG A 319 -6.38 -28.17 0.87
N PRO A 320 -6.65 -26.87 1.09
CA PRO A 320 -5.65 -25.84 0.88
C PRO A 320 -4.48 -26.00 1.86
N LYS A 321 -3.26 -25.65 1.43
CA LYS A 321 -2.10 -25.52 2.33
C LYS A 321 -2.10 -24.18 3.06
N ILE A 322 -2.68 -23.13 2.45
CA ILE A 322 -2.95 -21.84 3.10
C ILE A 322 -4.44 -21.53 2.98
N LEU A 323 -5.07 -21.31 4.13
CA LEU A 323 -6.39 -20.69 4.22
C LEU A 323 -6.19 -19.21 4.60
N ILE A 324 -6.65 -18.31 3.76
CA ILE A 324 -6.51 -16.86 3.94
C ILE A 324 -7.82 -16.29 4.49
N CYS A 325 -7.77 -15.64 5.65
CA CYS A 325 -8.81 -14.71 6.12
C CYS A 325 -8.36 -13.25 5.90
N GLY A 326 -9.31 -12.32 5.93
CA GLY A 326 -9.06 -10.92 5.58
C GLY A 326 -9.43 -10.59 4.12
N GLY A 327 -9.73 -9.32 3.87
CA GLY A 327 -10.30 -8.86 2.61
C GLY A 327 -10.24 -7.34 2.44
N SER A 328 -10.56 -6.90 1.23
CA SER A 328 -10.58 -5.48 0.84
C SER A 328 -11.92 -4.79 1.05
N SER A 329 -13.02 -5.53 0.97
CA SER A 329 -14.38 -4.97 0.97
C SER A 329 -15.32 -5.85 1.80
N TYR A 330 -15.01 -6.01 3.09
CA TYR A 330 -15.87 -6.71 4.05
C TYR A 330 -16.14 -5.81 5.25
N PRO A 331 -17.37 -5.30 5.43
CA PRO A 331 -17.69 -4.30 6.45
C PRO A 331 -17.96 -4.89 7.85
N ARG A 332 -17.92 -6.22 8.00
CA ARG A 332 -18.30 -6.92 9.23
C ARG A 332 -17.10 -7.54 9.94
N GLU A 333 -17.30 -7.94 11.19
CA GLU A 333 -16.29 -8.63 11.99
C GLU A 333 -15.96 -10.02 11.43
N TRP A 334 -14.72 -10.47 11.65
CA TRP A 334 -14.23 -11.77 11.17
C TRP A 334 -14.27 -12.82 12.29
N ASP A 335 -14.90 -13.96 12.03
CA ASP A 335 -14.84 -15.13 12.93
C ASP A 335 -13.53 -15.92 12.73
N TYR A 336 -12.44 -15.43 13.31
CA TYR A 336 -11.12 -16.09 13.24
C TYR A 336 -11.11 -17.47 13.91
N ALA A 337 -11.96 -17.70 14.92
CA ALA A 337 -12.07 -18.99 15.58
C ALA A 337 -12.61 -20.05 14.61
N ARG A 338 -13.64 -19.71 13.82
CA ARG A 338 -14.16 -20.58 12.76
C ARG A 338 -13.11 -20.86 11.69
N PHE A 339 -12.34 -19.85 11.26
CA PHE A 339 -11.23 -20.05 10.33
C PHE A 339 -10.15 -20.99 10.88
N ARG A 340 -9.76 -20.85 12.15
CA ARG A 340 -8.78 -21.73 12.81
C ARG A 340 -9.25 -23.18 12.80
N GLN A 341 -10.50 -23.43 13.17
CA GLN A 341 -11.08 -24.78 13.15
C GLN A 341 -11.00 -25.42 11.76
N VAL A 342 -11.35 -24.68 10.70
CA VAL A 342 -11.29 -25.18 9.32
C VAL A 342 -9.85 -25.44 8.88
N ALA A 343 -8.94 -24.52 9.20
CA ALA A 343 -7.51 -24.68 8.90
C ALA A 343 -6.93 -25.93 9.59
N ASP A 344 -7.30 -26.19 10.85
CA ASP A 344 -6.87 -27.39 11.59
C ASP A 344 -7.39 -28.67 10.96
N LYS A 345 -8.66 -28.71 10.55
CA LYS A 345 -9.24 -29.88 9.85
C LYS A 345 -8.56 -30.16 8.51
N CYS A 346 -8.10 -29.13 7.82
CA CYS A 346 -7.38 -29.26 6.55
C CYS A 346 -5.88 -29.54 6.73
N GLY A 347 -5.31 -29.25 7.90
CA GLY A 347 -3.86 -29.18 8.10
C GLY A 347 -3.22 -27.95 7.45
N ALA A 348 -3.99 -26.88 7.21
CA ALA A 348 -3.55 -25.66 6.55
C ALA A 348 -2.86 -24.68 7.52
N VAL A 349 -1.96 -23.86 6.98
CA VAL A 349 -1.50 -22.62 7.62
C VAL A 349 -2.62 -21.60 7.54
N LEU A 350 -3.01 -21.02 8.68
CA LEU A 350 -3.98 -19.92 8.71
C LEU A 350 -3.25 -18.59 8.55
N MET A 351 -3.55 -17.87 7.47
CA MET A 351 -2.97 -16.57 7.17
C MET A 351 -4.04 -15.48 7.20
N CYS A 352 -3.78 -14.36 7.85
CA CYS A 352 -4.64 -13.18 7.76
C CYS A 352 -3.99 -12.08 6.91
N ASP A 353 -4.72 -11.53 5.93
CA ASP A 353 -4.39 -10.25 5.30
C ASP A 353 -5.24 -9.14 5.96
N MET A 354 -4.68 -8.49 6.97
CA MET A 354 -5.37 -7.48 7.77
C MET A 354 -5.26 -6.06 7.17
N ALA A 355 -4.83 -5.90 5.92
CA ALA A 355 -4.43 -4.61 5.34
C ALA A 355 -5.42 -3.45 5.57
N HIS A 356 -6.72 -3.71 5.54
CA HIS A 356 -7.75 -2.69 5.74
C HIS A 356 -8.00 -2.39 7.22
N ILE A 357 -7.93 -3.38 8.10
CA ILE A 357 -8.30 -3.26 9.52
C ILE A 357 -7.10 -3.16 10.47
N SER A 358 -5.86 -3.15 9.98
CA SER A 358 -4.65 -3.16 10.80
C SER A 358 -4.63 -2.07 11.87
N GLY A 359 -5.10 -0.85 11.55
CA GLY A 359 -5.21 0.22 12.54
C GLY A 359 -6.22 -0.08 13.65
N LEU A 360 -7.35 -0.70 13.31
CA LEU A 360 -8.38 -1.11 14.27
C LEU A 360 -7.88 -2.26 15.16
N VAL A 361 -7.13 -3.21 14.59
CA VAL A 361 -6.50 -4.31 15.33
C VAL A 361 -5.51 -3.75 16.35
N ALA A 362 -4.60 -2.85 15.92
CA ALA A 362 -3.62 -2.22 16.80
C ALA A 362 -4.29 -1.42 17.95
N ALA A 363 -5.39 -0.74 17.67
CA ALA A 363 -6.16 0.00 18.67
C ALA A 363 -7.04 -0.88 19.57
N LYS A 364 -7.08 -2.20 19.34
CA LYS A 364 -7.94 -3.18 20.05
C LYS A 364 -9.43 -2.87 19.91
N GLU A 365 -9.82 -2.43 18.71
CA GLU A 365 -11.20 -2.03 18.38
C GLU A 365 -11.95 -3.10 17.56
N VAL A 366 -11.27 -4.17 17.13
CA VAL A 366 -11.81 -5.33 16.41
C VAL A 366 -11.12 -6.60 16.93
N ALA A 367 -11.62 -7.78 16.56
CA ALA A 367 -10.98 -9.03 16.98
C ALA A 367 -9.54 -9.13 16.43
N SER A 368 -8.63 -9.67 17.24
CA SER A 368 -7.22 -9.80 16.86
C SER A 368 -7.00 -11.09 16.06
N PRO A 369 -6.49 -11.01 14.80
CA PRO A 369 -6.11 -12.21 14.06
C PRO A 369 -4.91 -12.94 14.69
N PHE A 370 -4.09 -12.25 15.51
CA PHE A 370 -2.89 -12.81 16.14
C PHE A 370 -3.21 -13.90 17.17
N ASP A 371 -4.43 -13.98 17.67
CA ASP A 371 -4.85 -15.02 18.60
C ASP A 371 -5.05 -16.37 17.90
N TYR A 372 -5.25 -16.37 16.57
CA TYR A 372 -5.66 -17.56 15.81
C TYR A 372 -4.74 -17.89 14.63
N CYS A 373 -4.22 -16.87 13.93
CA CYS A 373 -3.48 -17.03 12.68
C CYS A 373 -2.03 -17.41 12.95
N ASP A 374 -1.42 -18.09 12.00
CA ASP A 374 0.00 -18.46 12.01
C ASP A 374 0.88 -17.36 11.40
N ILE A 375 0.33 -16.65 10.41
CA ILE A 375 0.97 -15.55 9.69
C ILE A 375 -0.06 -14.43 9.54
N VAL A 376 0.37 -13.18 9.74
CA VAL A 376 -0.45 -12.00 9.53
C VAL A 376 0.31 -11.02 8.63
N THR A 377 -0.32 -10.60 7.54
CA THR A 377 0.24 -9.64 6.59
C THR A 377 -0.61 -8.38 6.57
N SER A 378 0.01 -7.26 6.25
CA SER A 378 -0.71 -6.00 6.13
C SER A 378 0.00 -5.05 5.18
N THR A 379 -0.74 -4.03 4.76
CA THR A 379 -0.12 -2.79 4.29
C THR A 379 0.06 -1.81 5.43
N THR A 380 0.86 -0.78 5.19
CA THR A 380 1.26 0.19 6.20
C THR A 380 0.61 1.57 6.03
N HIS A 381 -0.13 1.83 4.94
CA HIS A 381 -0.65 3.18 4.61
C HIS A 381 -2.16 3.40 4.77
N LYS A 382 -2.94 2.34 4.99
CA LYS A 382 -4.42 2.42 5.07
C LYS A 382 -4.86 2.95 6.44
N SER A 383 -5.53 2.13 7.24
CA SER A 383 -5.93 2.52 8.60
C SER A 383 -4.72 2.83 9.49
N LEU A 384 -3.55 2.25 9.21
CA LEU A 384 -2.31 2.47 9.96
C LEU A 384 -1.65 3.86 9.76
N ARG A 385 -2.03 4.62 8.72
CA ARG A 385 -1.51 5.98 8.42
C ARG A 385 0.03 6.11 8.27
N GLY A 386 0.69 5.02 7.92
CA GLY A 386 2.11 5.01 7.60
C GLY A 386 2.42 5.21 6.11
N PRO A 387 3.69 5.05 5.71
CA PRO A 387 4.10 5.10 4.31
C PRO A 387 3.51 3.93 3.50
N ARG A 388 3.45 4.03 2.16
CA ARG A 388 2.98 2.91 1.30
C ARG A 388 3.97 1.75 1.27
N GLY A 389 3.67 0.64 1.96
CA GLY A 389 4.52 -0.54 2.04
C GLY A 389 3.77 -1.79 2.52
N GLY A 390 4.51 -2.83 2.90
CA GLY A 390 3.99 -4.07 3.48
C GLY A 390 4.71 -4.46 4.76
N ILE A 391 4.07 -5.32 5.54
CA ILE A 391 4.63 -5.89 6.78
C ILE A 391 4.14 -7.34 6.92
N ILE A 392 5.01 -8.22 7.39
CA ILE A 392 4.71 -9.64 7.63
C ILE A 392 5.01 -9.95 9.09
N PHE A 393 4.04 -10.49 9.82
CA PHE A 393 4.21 -11.09 11.12
C PHE A 393 4.11 -12.60 10.98
N TYR A 394 4.97 -13.34 11.66
CA TYR A 394 5.00 -14.80 11.63
C TYR A 394 5.21 -15.35 13.04
N ARG A 395 4.55 -16.49 13.36
CA ARG A 395 4.77 -17.17 14.63
C ARG A 395 6.21 -17.67 14.77
N ARG A 396 6.70 -17.61 16.02
CA ARG A 396 7.98 -18.15 16.50
C ARG A 396 7.73 -19.08 17.68
N GLY A 397 8.75 -19.86 18.05
CA GLY A 397 8.72 -20.76 19.20
C GLY A 397 8.06 -22.11 18.90
N ALA A 398 7.72 -22.84 19.97
CA ALA A 398 7.16 -24.18 19.87
C ALA A 398 5.72 -24.14 19.31
N LYS A 399 5.39 -25.08 18.42
CA LYS A 399 4.02 -25.26 17.96
C LYS A 399 3.17 -25.86 19.08
N PRO A 400 1.92 -25.41 19.26
CA PRO A 400 1.00 -26.09 20.18
C PRO A 400 0.75 -27.53 19.69
N ARG A 401 0.84 -28.50 20.61
CA ARG A 401 0.55 -29.90 20.30
C ARG A 401 -0.88 -30.04 19.78
N LYS A 402 -1.05 -30.47 18.53
CA LYS A 402 -2.38 -30.75 17.95
C LYS A 402 -2.99 -31.97 18.65
N GLN A 403 -4.06 -31.78 19.40
CA GLN A 403 -4.85 -32.91 19.88
C GLN A 403 -5.49 -33.64 18.68
N GLY A 404 -5.22 -34.93 18.52
CA GLY A 404 -5.87 -35.80 17.54
C GLY A 404 -5.09 -36.13 16.27
N PHE A 405 -3.95 -35.49 16.01
CA PHE A 405 -3.01 -35.96 14.98
C PHE A 405 -1.92 -36.79 15.65
N VAL A 406 -1.96 -38.11 15.41
CA VAL A 406 -0.88 -39.04 15.77
C VAL A 406 0.32 -38.71 14.87
N HIS A 407 1.16 -37.77 15.29
CA HIS A 407 2.43 -37.51 14.61
C HIS A 407 3.41 -38.63 14.97
N ASN A 408 3.58 -39.57 14.05
CA ASN A 408 4.78 -40.39 14.00
C ASN A 408 5.95 -39.45 13.67
N HIS A 409 6.98 -39.47 14.51
CA HIS A 409 8.13 -38.58 14.59
C HIS A 409 7.96 -37.41 15.57
N GLY A 410 8.85 -37.39 16.56
CA GLY A 410 8.89 -36.45 17.68
C GLY A 410 8.79 -35.01 17.21
N ASP A 411 7.59 -34.46 17.32
CA ASP A 411 7.23 -33.12 16.92
C ASP A 411 7.65 -32.14 18.01
N ASP A 412 8.97 -31.99 18.19
CA ASP A 412 9.56 -30.82 18.86
C ASP A 412 9.72 -29.68 17.82
N SER A 413 8.81 -29.60 16.83
CA SER A 413 8.97 -28.67 15.72
C SER A 413 8.57 -27.26 16.14
N ASN A 414 9.57 -26.44 16.39
CA ASN A 414 9.40 -25.00 16.39
C ASN A 414 8.82 -24.52 15.05
N TYR A 415 8.15 -23.38 15.05
CA TYR A 415 7.80 -22.69 13.82
C TYR A 415 9.07 -22.33 13.04
N ASP A 416 9.11 -22.66 11.74
CA ASP A 416 10.23 -22.41 10.81
C ASP A 416 9.90 -21.28 9.81
N PHE A 417 8.82 -20.54 10.05
CA PHE A 417 8.34 -19.48 9.15
C PHE A 417 9.33 -18.34 8.98
N GLU A 418 10.07 -17.98 10.03
CA GLU A 418 11.03 -16.89 10.00
C GLU A 418 12.06 -17.05 8.88
N GLU A 419 12.79 -18.16 8.89
CA GLU A 419 13.85 -18.42 7.93
C GLU A 419 13.28 -18.47 6.51
N LYS A 420 12.18 -19.20 6.34
CA LYS A 420 11.51 -19.40 5.05
C LYS A 420 10.98 -18.11 4.43
N ILE A 421 10.25 -17.31 5.21
CA ILE A 421 9.64 -16.06 4.73
C ILE A 421 10.72 -15.00 4.48
N ASN A 422 11.70 -14.87 5.38
CA ASN A 422 12.78 -13.91 5.19
C ASN A 422 13.60 -14.26 3.95
N PHE A 423 13.96 -15.53 3.75
CA PHE A 423 14.67 -16.00 2.56
C PHE A 423 13.86 -15.82 1.26
N ALA A 424 12.55 -16.07 1.32
CA ALA A 424 11.65 -15.82 0.19
C ALA A 424 11.56 -14.32 -0.15
N LEU A 425 11.52 -13.44 0.85
CA LEU A 425 11.52 -12.00 0.60
C LEU A 425 12.86 -11.55 0.00
N TYR A 426 13.96 -11.83 0.70
CA TYR A 426 15.33 -11.60 0.23
C TYR A 426 16.18 -12.83 0.57
N PRO A 427 16.86 -13.45 -0.42
CA PRO A 427 17.18 -12.91 -1.74
C PRO A 427 16.21 -13.27 -2.86
N SER A 428 15.14 -14.03 -2.59
CA SER A 428 14.41 -14.69 -3.69
C SER A 428 13.52 -13.75 -4.52
N LEU A 429 12.87 -12.75 -3.90
CA LEU A 429 11.86 -11.92 -4.57
C LEU A 429 12.22 -10.43 -4.68
N GLN A 430 12.99 -9.91 -3.73
CA GLN A 430 13.36 -8.50 -3.66
C GLN A 430 14.88 -8.35 -3.51
N GLY A 431 15.41 -7.20 -3.95
CA GLY A 431 16.75 -6.74 -3.58
C GLY A 431 16.73 -5.98 -2.26
N GLY A 432 17.54 -4.92 -2.14
CA GLY A 432 17.61 -4.11 -0.92
C GLY A 432 16.30 -3.39 -0.56
N PRO A 433 15.94 -3.28 0.75
CA PRO A 433 14.78 -2.55 1.20
C PRO A 433 14.93 -1.03 1.02
N HIS A 434 13.81 -0.30 1.14
CA HIS A 434 13.81 1.16 1.12
C HIS A 434 13.97 1.71 2.55
N ASN A 435 15.17 2.20 2.89
CA ASN A 435 15.48 2.61 4.28
C ASN A 435 14.66 3.83 4.74
N ASN A 436 14.42 4.80 3.86
CA ASN A 436 13.52 5.93 4.09
C ASN A 436 12.09 5.46 4.41
N HIS A 437 11.62 4.40 3.74
CA HIS A 437 10.34 3.78 4.03
C HIS A 437 10.30 3.15 5.43
N ILE A 438 11.33 2.37 5.79
CA ILE A 438 11.40 1.72 7.11
C ILE A 438 11.43 2.76 8.24
N ALA A 439 12.19 3.84 8.07
CA ALA A 439 12.19 4.96 9.03
C ALA A 439 10.80 5.61 9.16
N ALA A 440 10.15 5.89 8.03
CA ALA A 440 8.80 6.43 7.99
C ALA A 440 7.78 5.49 8.66
N LEU A 441 7.92 4.17 8.48
CA LEU A 441 7.09 3.17 9.13
C LEU A 441 7.34 3.14 10.64
N ALA A 442 8.60 3.21 11.08
CA ALA A 442 8.93 3.27 12.51
C ALA A 442 8.28 4.50 13.18
N ILE A 443 8.20 5.64 12.50
CA ILE A 443 7.49 6.83 13.00
C ILE A 443 5.99 6.57 13.13
N ALA A 444 5.37 6.02 12.09
CA ALA A 444 3.94 5.69 12.10
C ALA A 444 3.60 4.68 13.21
N LEU A 445 4.39 3.63 13.38
CA LEU A 445 4.20 2.62 14.44
C LEU A 445 4.35 3.21 15.85
N LYS A 446 5.21 4.21 16.03
CA LYS A 446 5.28 4.96 17.30
C LYS A 446 3.96 5.67 17.60
N GLN A 447 3.35 6.29 16.59
CA GLN A 447 2.05 6.96 16.72
C GLN A 447 0.92 5.95 16.97
N VAL A 448 0.94 4.81 16.29
CA VAL A 448 -0.06 3.75 16.44
C VAL A 448 -0.14 3.25 17.89
N ALA A 449 0.99 3.23 18.60
CA ALA A 449 1.07 2.80 20.00
C ALA A 449 0.61 3.86 21.03
N THR A 450 0.10 5.03 20.61
CA THR A 450 -0.32 6.09 21.54
C THR A 450 -1.83 6.09 21.83
N PRO A 451 -2.27 6.64 22.99
CA PRO A 451 -3.69 6.79 23.32
C PRO A 451 -4.47 7.63 22.31
N GLU A 452 -3.85 8.66 21.72
CA GLU A 452 -4.47 9.54 20.72
C GLU A 452 -4.82 8.77 19.45
N TYR A 453 -3.96 7.83 19.03
CA TYR A 453 -4.25 6.99 17.89
C TYR A 453 -5.40 6.02 18.17
N LYS A 454 -5.49 5.47 19.39
CA LYS A 454 -6.64 4.67 19.80
C LYS A 454 -7.94 5.48 19.75
N ALA A 455 -7.94 6.71 20.28
CA ALA A 455 -9.09 7.61 20.20
C ALA A 455 -9.47 7.91 18.73
N TYR A 456 -8.49 8.10 17.86
CA TYR A 456 -8.71 8.25 16.41
C TYR A 456 -9.39 7.02 15.80
N MET A 457 -8.94 5.79 16.09
CA MET A 457 -9.58 4.57 15.59
C MET A 457 -11.01 4.37 16.10
N GLN A 458 -11.27 4.73 17.35
CA GLN A 458 -12.63 4.77 17.90
C GLN A 458 -13.51 5.75 17.13
N GLN A 459 -13.02 6.95 16.85
CA GLN A 459 -13.73 7.94 16.05
C GLN A 459 -13.98 7.43 14.61
N VAL A 460 -13.02 6.74 14.00
CA VAL A 460 -13.18 6.13 12.66
C VAL A 460 -14.39 5.18 12.63
N LYS A 461 -14.54 4.33 13.65
CA LYS A 461 -15.68 3.41 13.78
C LYS A 461 -16.99 4.18 14.01
N ARG A 462 -17.01 5.15 14.94
CA ARG A 462 -18.21 5.95 15.21
C ARG A 462 -18.68 6.69 13.96
N ASN A 463 -17.76 7.30 13.23
CA ASN A 463 -18.04 7.97 11.95
C ASN A 463 -18.59 7.01 10.89
N ALA A 464 -18.06 5.79 10.80
CA ALA A 464 -18.56 4.79 9.86
C ALA A 464 -19.99 4.33 10.22
N GLN A 465 -20.27 4.13 11.50
CA GLN A 465 -21.60 3.80 12.02
C GLN A 465 -22.60 4.95 11.84
N ALA A 466 -22.17 6.20 12.06
CA ALA A 466 -22.96 7.40 11.82
C ALA A 466 -23.36 7.49 10.34
N LEU A 467 -22.39 7.35 9.43
CA LEU A 467 -22.66 7.36 7.99
C LEU A 467 -23.58 6.20 7.57
N ALA A 468 -23.39 4.99 8.10
CA ALA A 468 -24.27 3.86 7.84
C ALA A 468 -25.72 4.19 8.25
N SER A 469 -25.90 4.70 9.46
CA SER A 469 -27.20 5.08 10.01
C SER A 469 -27.84 6.22 9.21
N ALA A 470 -27.05 7.19 8.78
CA ALA A 470 -27.51 8.31 7.94
C ALA A 470 -28.05 7.84 6.59
N LEU A 471 -27.36 6.90 5.95
CA LEU A 471 -27.78 6.32 4.66
C LEU A 471 -29.03 5.44 4.84
N LEU A 472 -29.08 4.59 5.86
CA LEU A 472 -30.24 3.72 6.14
C LEU A 472 -31.51 4.54 6.43
N ARG A 473 -31.42 5.61 7.24
CA ARG A 473 -32.55 6.53 7.48
C ARG A 473 -33.09 7.20 6.23
N ARG A 474 -32.27 7.32 5.18
CA ARG A 474 -32.64 7.84 3.85
C ARG A 474 -33.14 6.74 2.91
N ASN A 475 -33.46 5.55 3.43
CA ASN A 475 -33.92 4.37 2.69
C ASN A 475 -32.91 3.90 1.63
N PHE A 476 -31.61 4.10 1.88
CA PHE A 476 -30.56 3.53 1.06
C PHE A 476 -30.14 2.16 1.56
N ARG A 477 -29.83 1.26 0.63
CA ARG A 477 -29.46 -0.13 0.93
C ARG A 477 -27.97 -0.29 1.15
N LEU A 478 -27.56 -0.85 2.28
CA LEU A 478 -26.18 -1.30 2.50
C LEU A 478 -26.13 -2.82 2.32
N VAL A 479 -25.03 -3.36 1.78
CA VAL A 479 -24.91 -4.80 1.45
C VAL A 479 -25.15 -5.70 2.68
N THR A 480 -24.72 -5.25 3.85
CA THR A 480 -24.83 -5.98 5.13
C THR A 480 -25.66 -5.21 6.16
N ASP A 481 -26.47 -4.22 5.74
CA ASP A 481 -27.29 -3.36 6.61
C ASP A 481 -26.53 -2.60 7.71
N GLY A 482 -25.22 -2.41 7.55
CA GLY A 482 -24.38 -1.71 8.53
C GLY A 482 -22.90 -2.05 8.38
N THR A 483 -22.12 -1.65 9.38
CA THR A 483 -20.68 -1.93 9.48
C THR A 483 -20.22 -2.05 10.92
N ASP A 484 -19.20 -2.85 11.14
CA ASP A 484 -18.51 -3.01 12.41
C ASP A 484 -17.13 -2.34 12.39
N ASN A 485 -16.69 -1.84 11.22
CA ASN A 485 -15.35 -1.33 10.98
C ASN A 485 -15.32 0.07 10.32
N HIS A 486 -14.34 0.35 9.46
CA HIS A 486 -14.05 1.66 8.88
C HIS A 486 -14.68 1.89 7.48
N LEU A 487 -15.35 0.89 6.91
CA LEU A 487 -15.88 0.96 5.55
C LEU A 487 -17.35 0.52 5.46
N LEU A 488 -18.02 0.98 4.40
CA LEU A 488 -19.39 0.66 4.03
C LEU A 488 -19.44 0.17 2.58
N LEU A 489 -20.37 -0.72 2.28
CA LEU A 489 -20.74 -1.09 0.93
C LEU A 489 -22.16 -0.61 0.65
N TRP A 490 -22.28 0.44 -0.15
CA TRP A 490 -23.58 0.99 -0.55
C TRP A 490 -24.00 0.40 -1.89
N ASP A 491 -25.11 -0.32 -1.87
CA ASP A 491 -25.77 -0.86 -3.05
C ASP A 491 -26.64 0.22 -3.73
N LEU A 492 -26.23 0.65 -4.92
CA LEU A 492 -26.94 1.65 -5.74
C LEU A 492 -27.90 1.01 -6.75
N THR A 493 -27.98 -0.32 -6.81
CA THR A 493 -28.83 -1.02 -7.80
C THR A 493 -30.31 -0.69 -7.63
N ALA A 494 -30.77 -0.55 -6.38
CA ALA A 494 -32.14 -0.12 -6.05
C ALA A 494 -32.46 1.30 -6.53
N LEU A 495 -31.45 2.15 -6.72
CA LEU A 495 -31.59 3.50 -7.27
C LEU A 495 -31.53 3.53 -8.81
N GLY A 496 -31.32 2.37 -9.45
CA GLY A 496 -31.14 2.26 -10.90
C GLY A 496 -29.88 2.97 -11.42
N LEU A 497 -28.91 3.23 -10.54
CA LEU A 497 -27.66 3.92 -10.88
C LEU A 497 -26.61 2.92 -11.35
N ILE A 498 -25.82 3.34 -12.33
CA ILE A 498 -24.59 2.65 -12.71
C ILE A 498 -23.46 3.22 -11.87
N ASP A 499 -22.72 2.35 -11.21
CA ASP A 499 -21.61 2.70 -10.32
C ASP A 499 -20.56 3.63 -10.95
N ARG A 500 -20.13 3.37 -12.20
CA ARG A 500 -19.19 4.21 -12.94
C ARG A 500 -19.71 5.63 -13.18
N ASN A 501 -21.01 5.78 -13.37
CA ASN A 501 -21.62 7.09 -13.64
C ASN A 501 -21.70 7.88 -12.34
N TYR A 502 -22.11 7.21 -11.26
CA TYR A 502 -22.13 7.79 -9.92
C TYR A 502 -20.74 8.23 -9.45
N GLU A 503 -19.72 7.37 -9.61
CA GLU A 503 -18.31 7.69 -9.32
C GLU A 503 -17.85 8.97 -10.04
N LYS A 504 -18.22 9.16 -11.31
CA LYS A 504 -17.88 10.37 -12.08
C LYS A 504 -18.59 11.62 -11.61
N VAL A 505 -19.84 11.51 -11.16
CA VAL A 505 -20.55 12.65 -10.55
C VAL A 505 -19.91 13.02 -9.22
N CYS A 506 -19.56 12.04 -8.38
CA CYS A 506 -18.83 12.29 -7.14
C CYS A 506 -17.49 12.98 -7.40
N GLU A 507 -16.68 12.46 -8.32
CA GLU A 507 -15.39 13.05 -8.71
C GLU A 507 -15.56 14.51 -9.18
N ALA A 508 -16.55 14.77 -10.03
CA ALA A 508 -16.86 16.12 -10.51
C ALA A 508 -17.33 17.06 -9.38
N CYS A 509 -17.86 16.52 -8.28
CA CYS A 509 -18.30 17.24 -7.10
C CYS A 509 -17.24 17.27 -5.97
N ARG A 510 -16.00 16.85 -6.23
CA ARG A 510 -14.88 16.78 -5.25
C ARG A 510 -15.09 15.76 -4.13
N ILE A 511 -15.82 14.69 -4.42
CA ILE A 511 -15.98 13.53 -3.53
C ILE A 511 -15.28 12.36 -4.20
N THR A 512 -14.18 11.88 -3.63
CA THR A 512 -13.46 10.71 -4.13
C THR A 512 -13.91 9.46 -3.40
N LEU A 513 -14.37 8.46 -4.15
CA LEU A 513 -14.77 7.14 -3.65
C LEU A 513 -14.55 6.11 -4.76
N ASN A 514 -14.61 4.83 -4.44
CA ASN A 514 -14.42 3.78 -5.45
C ASN A 514 -15.70 2.99 -5.70
N LYS A 515 -16.02 2.76 -6.97
CA LYS A 515 -17.02 1.76 -7.36
C LYS A 515 -16.62 0.37 -6.90
N CYS A 516 -17.61 -0.47 -6.63
CA CYS A 516 -17.42 -1.83 -6.16
C CYS A 516 -18.52 -2.74 -6.73
N ALA A 517 -18.15 -3.98 -7.03
CA ALA A 517 -19.11 -5.00 -7.40
C ALA A 517 -19.94 -5.42 -6.17
N ILE A 518 -21.24 -5.61 -6.35
CA ILE A 518 -22.10 -6.21 -5.34
C ILE A 518 -22.28 -7.68 -5.69
N TYR A 519 -21.79 -8.57 -4.81
CA TYR A 519 -21.91 -10.01 -5.01
C TYR A 519 -23.39 -10.42 -5.19
N GLY A 520 -23.67 -11.25 -6.18
CA GLY A 520 -25.03 -11.68 -6.53
C GLY A 520 -25.82 -10.71 -7.42
N SER A 521 -25.33 -9.48 -7.65
CA SER A 521 -25.95 -8.56 -8.61
C SER A 521 -25.50 -8.84 -10.05
N ILE A 522 -26.44 -8.82 -11.00
CA ILE A 522 -26.17 -8.95 -12.44
C ILE A 522 -25.43 -7.71 -12.96
N SER A 523 -25.65 -6.54 -12.36
CA SER A 523 -25.02 -5.28 -12.76
C SER A 523 -24.05 -4.79 -11.67
N PRO A 524 -22.82 -4.38 -12.03
CA PRO A 524 -21.96 -3.65 -11.11
C PRO A 524 -22.65 -2.33 -10.76
N GLY A 525 -22.84 -2.08 -9.47
CA GLY A 525 -23.83 -1.11 -9.04
C GLY A 525 -23.66 -0.64 -7.61
N GLY A 526 -22.46 -0.78 -7.03
CA GLY A 526 -22.20 -0.32 -5.67
C GLY A 526 -21.00 0.60 -5.58
N VAL A 527 -20.85 1.21 -4.42
CA VAL A 527 -19.63 1.94 -4.03
C VAL A 527 -19.14 1.46 -2.68
N ARG A 528 -17.83 1.44 -2.52
CA ARG A 528 -17.16 1.23 -1.24
C ARG A 528 -16.72 2.58 -0.70
N ILE A 529 -17.16 2.88 0.51
CA ILE A 529 -16.93 4.16 1.18
C ILE A 529 -16.13 3.90 2.45
N GLY A 530 -15.06 4.66 2.69
CA GLY A 530 -14.29 4.61 3.93
C GLY A 530 -14.27 5.94 4.66
N THR A 531 -14.22 5.87 5.99
CA THR A 531 -14.15 7.02 6.90
C THR A 531 -12.75 7.45 7.38
N PRO A 532 -11.64 6.67 7.24
CA PRO A 532 -10.36 7.04 7.85
C PRO A 532 -9.78 8.40 7.43
N ALA A 533 -9.81 8.73 6.14
CA ALA A 533 -9.18 9.94 5.62
C ALA A 533 -9.86 11.22 6.14
N MET A 534 -11.19 11.29 6.10
CA MET A 534 -11.93 12.44 6.66
C MET A 534 -11.84 12.48 8.20
N THR A 535 -11.82 11.33 8.87
CA THR A 535 -11.59 11.31 10.33
C THR A 535 -10.20 11.84 10.68
N SER A 536 -9.17 11.56 9.87
CA SER A 536 -7.81 12.09 10.07
C SER A 536 -7.72 13.62 9.96
N ARG A 537 -8.73 14.25 9.34
CA ARG A 537 -8.85 15.70 9.20
C ARG A 537 -9.64 16.35 10.34
N GLY A 538 -10.23 15.54 11.23
CA GLY A 538 -10.99 16.00 12.40
C GLY A 538 -12.50 15.86 12.27
N CYS A 539 -13.03 15.21 11.22
CA CYS A 539 -14.48 15.03 11.09
C CYS A 539 -15.05 14.14 12.21
N LEU A 540 -16.23 14.52 12.70
CA LEU A 540 -17.04 13.82 13.69
C LEU A 540 -18.34 13.27 13.09
N GLU A 541 -19.19 12.66 13.90
CA GLU A 541 -20.40 11.97 13.46
C GLU A 541 -21.38 12.89 12.72
N GLU A 542 -21.50 14.16 13.14
CA GLU A 542 -22.34 15.17 12.49
C GLU A 542 -21.83 15.58 11.10
N ASP A 543 -20.52 15.56 10.90
CA ASP A 543 -19.90 15.80 9.60
C ASP A 543 -20.22 14.67 8.64
N PHE A 544 -20.28 13.43 9.14
CA PHE A 544 -20.67 12.27 8.35
C PHE A 544 -22.17 12.25 8.00
N GLU A 545 -23.03 12.90 8.78
CA GLU A 545 -24.42 13.19 8.39
C GLU A 545 -24.47 14.14 7.18
N THR A 546 -23.65 15.19 7.21
CA THR A 546 -23.52 16.15 6.09
C THR A 546 -22.94 15.47 4.84
N ILE A 547 -21.94 14.61 5.00
CA ILE A 547 -21.40 13.78 3.92
C ILE A 547 -22.48 12.87 3.33
N ALA A 548 -23.35 12.28 4.16
CA ALA A 548 -24.48 11.48 3.68
C ALA A 548 -25.44 12.30 2.79
N ASP A 549 -25.66 13.58 3.12
CA ASP A 549 -26.47 14.47 2.28
C ASP A 549 -25.80 14.84 0.96
N PHE A 550 -24.47 15.02 0.94
CA PHE A 550 -23.73 15.23 -0.30
C PHE A 550 -23.78 13.99 -1.20
N LEU A 551 -23.59 12.80 -0.62
CA LEU A 551 -23.72 11.51 -1.30
C LEU A 551 -25.13 11.33 -1.89
N ARG A 552 -26.17 11.63 -1.12
CA ARG A 552 -27.56 11.63 -1.59
C ARG A 552 -27.76 12.58 -2.77
N ARG A 553 -27.24 13.81 -2.69
CA ARG A 553 -27.37 14.81 -3.76
C ARG A 553 -26.63 14.36 -5.03
N ALA A 554 -25.44 13.78 -4.90
CA ALA A 554 -24.71 13.18 -6.03
C ALA A 554 -25.51 12.05 -6.69
N ALA A 555 -26.21 11.23 -5.91
CA ALA A 555 -27.05 10.14 -6.43
C ALA A 555 -28.24 10.69 -7.22
N GLN A 556 -28.86 11.78 -6.75
CA GLN A 556 -29.94 12.47 -7.47
C GLN A 556 -29.45 13.06 -8.79
N ILE A 557 -28.32 13.76 -8.80
CA ILE A 557 -27.71 14.31 -10.02
C ILE A 557 -27.42 13.17 -11.01
N THR A 558 -26.86 12.07 -10.54
CA THR A 558 -26.59 10.89 -11.38
C THR A 558 -27.87 10.35 -12.02
N SER A 559 -28.96 10.24 -11.25
CA SER A 559 -30.26 9.76 -11.75
C SER A 559 -30.81 10.67 -12.87
N ILE A 560 -30.72 11.99 -12.69
CA ILE A 560 -31.19 12.98 -13.68
C ILE A 560 -30.35 12.86 -14.96
N VAL A 561 -29.03 12.91 -14.86
CA VAL A 561 -28.14 12.85 -16.03
C VAL A 561 -28.28 11.52 -16.77
N GLN A 562 -28.44 10.40 -16.07
CA GLN A 562 -28.69 9.11 -16.71
C GLN A 562 -30.02 9.06 -17.47
N ARG A 563 -31.04 9.79 -17.01
CA ARG A 563 -32.35 9.85 -17.67
C ARG A 563 -32.30 10.71 -18.93
N GLU A 564 -31.57 11.82 -18.88
CA GLU A 564 -31.50 12.80 -19.97
C GLU A 564 -30.50 12.40 -21.07
N HIS A 565 -29.36 11.86 -20.68
CA HIS A 565 -28.25 11.54 -21.60
C HIS A 565 -28.03 10.03 -21.80
N GLY A 566 -28.73 9.20 -21.04
CA GLY A 566 -28.58 7.76 -21.09
C GLY A 566 -27.45 7.21 -20.22
N LYS A 567 -27.29 5.89 -20.28
CA LYS A 567 -26.38 5.10 -19.42
C LYS A 567 -24.99 4.88 -20.02
N SER A 568 -24.81 5.21 -21.30
CA SER A 568 -23.54 5.06 -22.02
C SER A 568 -22.50 6.04 -21.44
N CYS A 569 -21.24 5.62 -21.33
CA CYS A 569 -20.19 6.47 -20.74
C CYS A 569 -20.01 7.78 -21.53
N LYS A 570 -19.97 7.71 -22.86
CA LYS A 570 -19.74 8.87 -23.73
C LYS A 570 -20.86 9.91 -23.61
N ASP A 571 -22.11 9.47 -23.60
CA ASP A 571 -23.24 10.41 -23.56
C ASP A 571 -23.46 10.94 -22.15
N PHE A 572 -23.27 10.10 -21.13
CA PHE A 572 -23.31 10.53 -19.73
C PHE A 572 -22.30 11.64 -19.43
N LEU A 573 -21.06 11.53 -19.92
CA LEU A 573 -20.03 12.56 -19.72
C LEU A 573 -20.40 13.92 -20.34
N LYS A 574 -21.18 13.96 -21.43
CA LYS A 574 -21.67 15.21 -22.01
C LYS A 574 -22.62 15.92 -21.04
N GLY A 575 -23.49 15.17 -20.36
CA GLY A 575 -24.42 15.73 -19.38
C GLY A 575 -23.79 16.26 -18.09
N LEU A 576 -22.51 15.94 -17.84
CA LEU A 576 -21.74 16.52 -16.73
C LEU A 576 -21.14 17.89 -17.07
N GLN A 577 -20.96 18.20 -18.36
CA GLN A 577 -20.36 19.45 -18.80
C GLN A 577 -21.32 20.61 -18.52
N ASN A 578 -20.80 21.67 -17.89
CA ASN A 578 -21.57 22.87 -17.54
C ASN A 578 -22.86 22.60 -16.74
N ASN A 579 -22.92 21.46 -16.04
CA ASN A 579 -24.05 21.11 -15.21
C ASN A 579 -24.08 22.00 -13.95
N LYS A 580 -25.18 22.74 -13.77
CA LYS A 580 -25.34 23.68 -12.65
C LYS A 580 -25.41 22.98 -11.30
N ASP A 581 -26.09 21.83 -11.22
CA ASP A 581 -26.20 21.06 -9.97
C ASP A 581 -24.84 20.52 -9.51
N ILE A 582 -24.00 20.09 -10.45
CA ILE A 582 -22.61 19.67 -10.16
C ILE A 582 -21.80 20.85 -9.62
N SER A 583 -21.93 22.02 -10.24
CA SER A 583 -21.19 23.22 -9.82
C SER A 583 -21.63 23.68 -8.44
N GLU A 584 -22.94 23.63 -8.14
CA GLU A 584 -23.49 23.95 -6.82
C GLU A 584 -22.99 22.96 -5.75
N LEU A 585 -23.11 21.65 -6.00
CA LEU A 585 -22.67 20.64 -5.06
C LEU A 585 -21.16 20.71 -4.84
N ARG A 586 -20.37 20.90 -5.91
CA ARG A 586 -18.93 21.13 -5.82
C ARG A 586 -18.59 22.28 -4.87
N ASN A 587 -19.21 23.43 -5.04
CA ASN A 587 -18.93 24.60 -4.21
C ASN A 587 -19.25 24.34 -2.73
N ARG A 588 -20.35 23.63 -2.45
CA ARG A 588 -20.73 23.23 -1.09
C ARG A 588 -19.72 22.24 -0.49
N VAL A 589 -19.25 21.27 -1.26
CA VAL A 589 -18.24 20.30 -0.84
C VAL A 589 -16.89 20.97 -0.57
N GLU A 590 -16.46 21.90 -1.44
CA GLU A 590 -15.22 22.66 -1.21
C GLU A 590 -15.32 23.53 0.05
N THR A 591 -16.44 24.22 0.23
CA THR A 591 -16.70 25.05 1.43
C THR A 591 -16.72 24.22 2.71
N PHE A 592 -17.32 23.03 2.67
CA PHE A 592 -17.33 22.10 3.80
C PHE A 592 -15.92 21.56 4.10
N SER A 593 -15.24 21.02 3.09
CA SER A 593 -13.95 20.35 3.28
C SER A 593 -12.86 21.30 3.77
N SER A 594 -12.86 22.55 3.29
CA SER A 594 -11.86 23.55 3.66
C SER A 594 -11.92 24.01 5.12
N GLN A 595 -12.93 23.59 5.89
CA GLN A 595 -13.02 23.89 7.33
C GLN A 595 -12.17 22.96 8.19
N PHE A 596 -11.77 21.81 7.66
CA PHE A 596 -11.03 20.78 8.40
C PHE A 596 -9.53 20.89 8.18
N ALA A 597 -8.77 20.46 9.19
CA ALA A 597 -7.31 20.38 9.12
C ALA A 597 -6.86 19.45 7.98
N MET A 598 -5.63 19.63 7.53
CA MET A 598 -4.97 18.73 6.59
C MET A 598 -3.65 18.24 7.18
N PRO A 599 -3.52 16.95 7.52
CA PRO A 599 -2.28 16.41 8.07
C PRO A 599 -1.06 16.73 7.20
N GLY A 600 -0.05 17.36 7.81
CA GLY A 600 1.19 17.73 7.12
C GLY A 600 1.08 18.92 6.17
N PHE A 601 -0.01 19.68 6.26
CA PHE A 601 -0.21 20.92 5.53
C PHE A 601 -0.81 21.98 6.46
N ASP A 602 0.04 22.88 6.95
CA ASP A 602 -0.39 24.05 7.70
C ASP A 602 -0.90 25.09 6.69
N ILE A 603 -2.20 25.40 6.73
CA ILE A 603 -2.85 26.39 5.84
C ILE A 603 -3.07 27.69 6.59
#